data_AF-A0A087U1F7-F1
#
_entry.id   AF-A0A087U1F7-F1
#
_cell.length_a   1.000
_cell.length_b   1.000
_cell.length_c   1.000
_cell.angle_alpha   90.00
_cell.angle_beta   90.00
_cell.angle_gamma   90.00
#
_symmetry.space_group_name_H-M   'P 1'
#
loop_
_entity.id
_entity.type
_entity.pdbx_description
1 polymer ?
#
loop_
_entity_poly.entity_id
_entity_poly.type
_entity_poly.pdbx_seq_one_letter_code
_entity_poly.pdbx_strand_id
1 'polypeptide(L)'
;MSFSLGLLLLSLIELVSCLDQVVKTKNGLVRGTTVQFENIQIQAFFGVPFAEPPVGELRFRKPRPVKEWSGVRDATKMSPACIQFSFYPFPWYDFKDDKSEDCLYLNIWLLAKTRASDRKAVMFWIYGGGFTVGSITKPEYDGRLLTFAGDVIVVTVNYRMASLGFLYSGSDEAPGNVGMYDQLMAMQWVNENIKYFGGDPKRVTLFGQSAGSIAISLWCISPLTKGLFHRVIMESGSAAFFRSDHKNSSLSLSQKLAKAVDCATDEKTIDKFPEEVVGCLRSMI
;
A
#
# COMPACT_ATOMS: atom_id res chain seq x y z
N MET A 1 60.02 -45.98 11.58
CA MET A 1 58.62 -45.72 11.97
C MET A 1 58.44 -44.21 11.96
N SER A 2 57.88 -43.66 10.89
CA SER A 2 57.69 -42.22 10.69
C SER A 2 56.21 -41.92 10.83
N PHE A 3 55.82 -41.09 11.79
CA PHE A 3 54.45 -40.62 11.97
C PHE A 3 54.33 -39.22 11.40
N SER A 4 53.64 -39.08 10.26
CA SER A 4 53.24 -37.79 9.69
C SER A 4 52.00 -37.28 10.42
N LEU A 5 52.13 -36.14 11.09
CA LEU A 5 51.04 -35.41 11.74
C LEU A 5 50.30 -34.59 10.68
N GLY A 6 49.12 -35.05 10.24
CA GLY A 6 48.24 -34.26 9.38
C GLY A 6 47.42 -33.27 10.20
N LEU A 7 47.71 -31.96 10.06
CA LEU A 7 46.80 -30.90 10.51
C LEU A 7 45.58 -30.87 9.56
N LEU A 8 44.42 -31.29 10.05
CA LEU A 8 43.14 -30.97 9.43
C LEU A 8 42.77 -29.52 9.74
N LEU A 9 42.92 -28.64 8.75
CA LEU A 9 42.24 -27.34 8.75
C LEU A 9 40.73 -27.61 8.59
N LEU A 10 39.99 -27.47 9.69
CA LEU A 10 38.54 -27.31 9.65
C LEU A 10 38.24 -25.88 9.18
N SER A 11 38.04 -25.72 7.88
CA SER A 11 37.40 -24.52 7.34
C SER A 11 35.95 -24.50 7.83
N LEU A 12 35.68 -23.66 8.83
CA LEU A 12 34.32 -23.19 9.12
C LEU A 12 33.84 -22.39 7.90
N ILE A 13 33.21 -23.10 6.97
CA ILE A 13 32.30 -22.47 6.02
C ILE A 13 31.14 -21.99 6.88
N GLU A 14 31.15 -20.70 7.24
CA GLU A 14 29.93 -20.02 7.62
C GLU A 14 28.98 -20.13 6.42
N LEU A 15 28.12 -21.13 6.45
CA LEU A 15 26.87 -21.12 5.71
C LEU A 15 26.12 -19.89 6.24
N VAL A 16 26.32 -18.76 5.55
CA VAL A 16 25.39 -17.64 5.58
C VAL A 16 24.11 -18.20 4.97
N SER A 17 23.33 -18.89 5.79
CA SER A 17 21.98 -19.24 5.43
C SER A 17 21.28 -17.93 5.15
N CYS A 18 20.88 -17.73 3.91
CA CYS A 18 19.85 -16.78 3.51
C CYS A 18 18.56 -17.20 4.23
N LEU A 19 18.48 -16.94 5.53
CA LEU A 19 17.31 -17.23 6.33
C LEU A 19 16.33 -16.13 5.98
N ASP A 20 15.45 -16.42 5.02
CA ASP A 20 14.22 -15.67 4.81
C ASP A 20 13.56 -15.43 6.18
N GLN A 21 13.68 -14.20 6.69
CA GLN A 21 13.28 -13.93 8.05
C GLN A 21 11.74 -13.85 8.13
N VAL A 22 11.20 -14.68 9.00
CA VAL A 22 9.77 -14.76 9.30
C VAL A 22 9.47 -13.81 10.45
N VAL A 23 8.54 -12.88 10.23
CA VAL A 23 8.06 -11.92 11.24
C VAL A 23 6.63 -12.25 11.62
N LYS A 24 6.36 -12.25 12.93
CA LYS A 24 5.00 -12.41 13.47
C LYS A 24 4.31 -11.05 13.51
N THR A 25 3.29 -10.88 12.68
CA THR A 25 2.37 -9.74 12.75
C THR A 25 1.17 -10.08 13.64
N LYS A 26 0.26 -9.14 13.85
CA LYS A 26 -1.03 -9.37 14.54
C LYS A 26 -1.89 -10.39 13.79
N ASN A 27 -1.87 -10.36 12.45
CA ASN A 27 -2.76 -11.18 11.61
C ASN A 27 -2.15 -12.53 11.20
N GLY A 28 -0.84 -12.71 11.35
CA GLY A 28 -0.16 -13.98 11.03
C GLY A 28 1.33 -13.82 10.76
N LEU A 29 1.99 -14.92 10.38
CA LEU A 29 3.41 -14.93 10.05
C LEU A 29 3.61 -14.48 8.60
N VAL A 30 4.62 -13.63 8.36
CA VAL A 30 5.05 -13.20 7.03
C VAL A 30 6.52 -13.55 6.81
N ARG A 31 6.85 -14.12 5.65
CA ARG A 31 8.23 -14.43 5.24
C ARG A 31 8.69 -13.40 4.22
N GLY A 32 9.70 -12.62 4.58
CA GLY A 32 10.37 -11.71 3.64
C GLY A 32 11.52 -12.40 2.90
N THR A 33 12.24 -11.62 2.10
CA THR A 33 13.48 -12.04 1.43
C THR A 33 14.63 -11.11 1.83
N THR A 34 15.86 -11.59 1.65
CA THR A 34 17.07 -10.78 1.83
C THR A 34 17.63 -10.38 0.47
N VAL A 35 17.84 -9.09 0.26
CA VAL A 35 18.43 -8.54 -0.96
C VAL A 35 19.73 -7.83 -0.64
N GLN A 36 20.73 -7.97 -1.52
CA GLN A 36 21.95 -7.19 -1.44
C GLN A 36 21.73 -5.80 -2.05
N PHE A 37 22.25 -4.77 -1.40
CA PHE A 37 22.25 -3.41 -1.90
C PHE A 37 23.55 -2.73 -1.46
N GLU A 38 24.35 -2.27 -2.42
CA GLU A 38 25.73 -1.83 -2.17
C GLU A 38 26.53 -2.91 -1.42
N ASN A 39 27.05 -2.59 -0.24
CA ASN A 39 27.83 -3.47 0.63
C ASN A 39 27.04 -4.00 1.84
N ILE A 40 25.70 -3.89 1.83
CA ILE A 40 24.85 -4.31 2.95
C ILE A 40 23.71 -5.24 2.51
N GLN A 41 23.21 -5.99 3.48
CA GLN A 41 21.98 -6.77 3.34
C GLN A 41 20.78 -5.96 3.82
N ILE A 42 19.75 -5.89 2.97
CA ILE A 42 18.45 -5.34 3.27
C ILE A 42 17.46 -6.48 3.33
N GLN A 43 16.63 -6.49 4.36
CA GLN A 43 15.48 -7.35 4.41
C GLN A 43 14.28 -6.62 3.80
N ALA A 44 13.57 -7.31 2.91
CA ALA A 44 12.37 -6.80 2.27
C ALA A 44 11.19 -7.75 2.47
N PHE A 45 10.02 -7.18 2.75
CA PHE A 45 8.74 -7.87 2.77
C PHE A 45 7.85 -7.22 1.74
N PHE A 46 7.54 -7.93 0.68
CA PHE A 46 6.74 -7.46 -0.43
C PHE A 46 5.33 -8.05 -0.39
N GLY A 47 4.32 -7.29 -0.79
CA GLY A 47 2.97 -7.85 -0.90
C GLY A 47 2.34 -8.28 0.44
N VAL A 48 2.63 -7.57 1.53
CA VAL A 48 2.01 -7.85 2.83
C VAL A 48 0.58 -7.28 2.83
N PRO A 49 -0.46 -8.09 3.06
CA PRO A 49 -1.85 -7.62 3.03
C PRO A 49 -2.14 -6.71 4.23
N PHE A 50 -2.78 -5.57 3.99
CA PHE A 50 -3.28 -4.72 5.08
C PHE A 50 -4.82 -4.69 5.16
N ALA A 51 -5.51 -5.16 4.12
CA ALA A 51 -6.96 -5.23 4.05
C ALA A 51 -7.44 -6.52 3.35
N GLU A 52 -8.72 -6.85 3.49
CA GLU A 52 -9.37 -7.85 2.61
C GLU A 52 -9.37 -7.37 1.15
N PRO A 53 -9.25 -8.28 0.16
CA PRO A 53 -9.34 -7.93 -1.25
C PRO A 53 -10.66 -7.18 -1.56
N PRO A 54 -10.62 -5.97 -2.14
CA PRO A 54 -11.80 -5.15 -2.36
C PRO A 54 -12.57 -5.55 -3.64
N VAL A 55 -12.80 -6.85 -3.81
CA VAL A 55 -13.43 -7.46 -4.99
C VAL A 55 -14.89 -7.83 -4.75
N GLY A 56 -15.66 -8.04 -5.82
CA GLY A 56 -17.08 -8.41 -5.74
C GLY A 56 -17.88 -7.40 -4.92
N GLU A 57 -18.59 -7.86 -3.89
CA GLU A 57 -19.38 -6.99 -3.00
C GLU A 57 -18.58 -5.94 -2.24
N LEU A 58 -17.25 -6.09 -2.12
CA LEU A 58 -16.38 -5.11 -1.48
C LEU A 58 -15.93 -4.00 -2.44
N ARG A 59 -16.16 -4.15 -3.76
CA ARG A 59 -15.86 -3.11 -4.74
C ARG A 59 -16.68 -1.85 -4.42
N PHE A 60 -16.01 -0.70 -4.47
CA PHE A 60 -16.49 0.64 -4.07
C PHE A 60 -16.76 0.85 -2.58
N ARG A 61 -16.68 -0.19 -1.74
CA ARG A 61 -16.89 -0.07 -0.29
C ARG A 61 -15.58 0.23 0.44
N LYS A 62 -15.69 0.76 1.66
CA LYS A 62 -14.55 0.97 2.56
C LYS A 62 -13.81 -0.37 2.78
N PRO A 63 -12.46 -0.37 2.87
CA PRO A 63 -11.69 -1.58 3.10
C PRO A 63 -12.07 -2.22 4.43
N ARG A 64 -11.99 -3.54 4.48
CA ARG A 64 -12.12 -4.31 5.72
C ARG A 64 -10.74 -4.74 6.22
N PRO A 65 -10.50 -4.79 7.55
CA PRO A 65 -9.24 -5.28 8.08
C PRO A 65 -8.95 -6.70 7.57
N VAL A 66 -7.68 -6.98 7.25
CA VAL A 66 -7.29 -8.33 6.82
C VAL A 66 -7.63 -9.36 7.91
N LYS A 67 -8.21 -10.48 7.50
CA LYS A 67 -8.47 -11.61 8.40
C LYS A 67 -7.16 -12.25 8.86
N GLU A 68 -7.19 -12.88 10.02
CA GLU A 68 -6.06 -13.71 10.46
C GLU A 68 -5.87 -14.89 9.50
N TRP A 69 -4.62 -15.31 9.31
CA TRP A 69 -4.28 -16.49 8.51
C TRP A 69 -3.41 -17.48 9.30
N SER A 70 -3.61 -18.76 9.01
CA SER A 70 -2.75 -19.84 9.49
C SER A 70 -1.50 -19.98 8.63
N GLY A 71 -0.41 -20.46 9.22
CA GLY A 71 0.84 -20.71 8.50
C GLY A 71 1.63 -19.44 8.22
N VAL A 72 2.53 -19.53 7.23
CA VAL A 72 3.44 -18.46 6.84
C VAL A 72 3.03 -17.92 5.47
N ARG A 73 2.69 -16.63 5.40
CA ARG A 73 2.41 -15.95 4.13
C ARG A 73 3.72 -15.55 3.47
N ASP A 74 3.87 -15.92 2.22
CA ASP A 74 5.02 -15.55 1.41
C ASP A 74 4.92 -14.08 1.00
N ALA A 75 5.89 -13.28 1.44
CA ALA A 75 6.04 -11.86 1.16
C ALA A 75 7.38 -11.59 0.45
N THR A 76 7.78 -12.48 -0.47
CA THR A 76 9.03 -12.37 -1.24
C THR A 76 8.86 -11.75 -2.62
N LYS A 77 7.61 -11.48 -3.05
CA LYS A 77 7.27 -10.90 -4.36
C LYS A 77 6.35 -9.71 -4.23
N MET A 78 6.55 -8.69 -5.06
CA MET A 78 5.65 -7.54 -5.12
C MET A 78 4.24 -7.98 -5.53
N SER A 79 3.24 -7.42 -4.86
CA SER A 79 1.85 -7.54 -5.26
C SER A 79 1.60 -6.75 -6.55
N PRO A 80 0.54 -7.10 -7.30
CA PRO A 80 0.03 -6.27 -8.40
C PRO A 80 -0.20 -4.81 -8.02
N ALA A 81 -0.12 -3.94 -9.02
CA ALA A 81 -0.70 -2.61 -8.91
C ALA A 81 -2.24 -2.69 -8.91
N CYS A 82 -2.89 -1.70 -8.31
CA CYS A 82 -4.33 -1.54 -8.46
C CYS A 82 -4.71 -1.29 -9.92
N ILE A 83 -5.90 -1.76 -10.32
CA ILE A 83 -6.50 -1.44 -11.62
C ILE A 83 -6.45 0.06 -11.86
N GLN A 84 -5.90 0.42 -13.01
CA GLN A 84 -5.71 1.78 -13.47
C GLN A 84 -5.67 1.77 -14.98
N PHE A 85 -6.02 2.90 -15.58
CA PHE A 85 -6.02 3.07 -17.02
C PHE A 85 -5.52 4.46 -17.38
N SER A 86 -4.77 4.56 -18.48
CA SER A 86 -4.33 5.82 -19.02
C SER A 86 -4.28 5.77 -20.55
N PHE A 87 -4.78 6.82 -21.20
CA PHE A 87 -4.62 7.04 -22.65
C PHE A 87 -3.23 7.56 -23.03
N TYR A 88 -2.45 8.06 -22.06
CA TYR A 88 -1.14 8.67 -22.28
C TYR A 88 -0.06 7.96 -21.46
N PRO A 89 1.21 7.96 -21.92
CA PRO A 89 2.30 7.37 -21.17
C PRO A 89 2.71 8.29 -20.01
N PHE A 90 1.89 8.35 -18.95
CA PHE A 90 2.26 9.06 -17.74
C PHE A 90 3.37 8.29 -17.01
N PRO A 91 4.40 8.97 -16.47
CA PRO A 91 5.46 8.32 -15.70
C PRO A 91 4.94 7.48 -14.52
N TRP A 92 3.81 7.87 -13.93
CA TRP A 92 3.20 7.19 -12.79
C TRP A 92 2.39 5.93 -13.16
N TYR A 93 2.02 5.73 -14.43
CA TYR A 93 1.19 4.61 -14.86
C TYR A 93 1.93 3.27 -14.83
N ASP A 94 1.33 2.23 -14.25
CA ASP A 94 1.90 0.87 -14.28
C ASP A 94 1.61 0.16 -15.61
N PHE A 95 2.66 -0.05 -16.40
CA PHE A 95 2.60 -0.67 -17.72
C PHE A 95 2.56 -2.20 -17.67
N LYS A 96 2.68 -2.84 -16.50
CA LYS A 96 2.54 -4.30 -16.38
C LYS A 96 1.08 -4.72 -16.55
N ASP A 97 0.83 -5.82 -17.25
CA ASP A 97 -0.53 -6.30 -17.53
C ASP A 97 -1.18 -7.06 -16.36
N ASP A 98 -0.44 -7.32 -15.28
CA ASP A 98 -0.87 -8.10 -14.12
C ASP A 98 -1.64 -7.28 -13.06
N LYS A 99 -2.15 -6.09 -13.43
CA LYS A 99 -2.95 -5.23 -12.54
C LYS A 99 -4.18 -5.97 -12.01
N SER A 100 -4.52 -5.73 -10.74
CA SER A 100 -5.60 -6.44 -10.06
C SER A 100 -6.41 -5.52 -9.14
N GLU A 101 -7.67 -5.86 -8.88
CA GLU A 101 -8.44 -5.25 -7.80
C GLU A 101 -8.03 -5.78 -6.42
N ASP A 102 -7.54 -7.03 -6.35
CA ASP A 102 -6.82 -7.52 -5.19
C ASP A 102 -5.43 -6.88 -5.16
N CYS A 103 -5.38 -5.64 -4.66
CA CYS A 103 -4.17 -4.81 -4.68
C CYS A 103 -3.84 -4.15 -3.33
N LEU A 104 -4.61 -4.39 -2.26
CA LEU A 104 -4.44 -3.72 -0.97
C LEU A 104 -3.31 -4.32 -0.13
N TYR A 105 -2.10 -4.07 -0.61
CA TYR A 105 -0.84 -4.58 -0.08
C TYR A 105 0.15 -3.44 0.19
N LEU A 106 1.09 -3.71 1.09
CA LEU A 106 2.23 -2.85 1.37
C LEU A 106 3.55 -3.61 1.26
N ASN A 107 4.62 -2.84 1.05
CA ASN A 107 5.99 -3.34 1.06
C ASN A 107 6.76 -2.72 2.23
N ILE A 108 7.73 -3.43 2.80
CA ILE A 108 8.55 -2.98 3.94
C ILE A 108 10.01 -3.28 3.63
N TRP A 109 10.90 -2.32 3.84
CA TRP A 109 12.36 -2.49 3.81
C TRP A 109 12.99 -2.08 5.13
N LEU A 110 13.97 -2.85 5.58
CA LEU A 110 14.77 -2.60 6.79
C LEU A 110 16.18 -3.19 6.59
N LEU A 111 17.15 -2.72 7.36
CA LEU A 111 18.47 -3.36 7.35
C LEU A 111 18.35 -4.78 7.91
N ALA A 112 19.05 -5.77 7.33
CA ALA A 112 18.99 -7.16 7.81
C ALA A 112 19.47 -7.33 9.26
N LYS A 113 20.28 -6.38 9.75
CA LYS A 113 20.73 -6.33 11.16
C LYS A 113 19.68 -5.76 12.13
N THR A 114 18.57 -5.20 11.63
CA THR A 114 17.55 -4.55 12.46
C THR A 114 16.84 -5.57 13.34
N ARG A 115 16.76 -5.26 14.65
CA ARG A 115 16.08 -6.07 15.65
C ARG A 115 14.76 -5.42 16.04
N ALA A 116 13.80 -6.22 16.51
CA ALA A 116 12.51 -5.72 17.00
C ALA A 116 12.63 -4.64 18.10
N SER A 117 13.74 -4.66 18.87
CA SER A 117 14.04 -3.70 19.93
C SER A 117 14.57 -2.35 19.45
N ASP A 118 14.94 -2.20 18.18
CA ASP A 118 15.73 -1.04 17.71
C ASP A 118 14.93 0.27 17.60
N ARG A 119 13.60 0.20 17.51
CA ARG A 119 12.70 1.37 17.49
C ARG A 119 13.09 2.40 16.40
N LYS A 120 13.37 1.90 15.19
CA LYS A 120 13.74 2.68 14.01
C LYS A 120 12.64 3.65 13.61
N ALA A 121 13.02 4.79 13.03
CA ALA A 121 12.06 5.68 12.39
C ALA A 121 11.43 4.98 11.18
N VAL A 122 10.17 5.32 10.88
CA VAL A 122 9.40 4.72 9.79
C VAL A 122 9.04 5.81 8.79
N MET A 123 9.45 5.63 7.53
CA MET A 123 9.05 6.46 6.41
C MET A 123 7.93 5.75 5.63
N PHE A 124 6.75 6.35 5.58
CA PHE A 124 5.56 5.77 4.96
C PHE A 124 5.21 6.52 3.67
N TRP A 125 5.44 5.88 2.53
CA TRP A 125 5.27 6.44 1.19
C TRP A 125 3.84 6.31 0.67
N ILE A 126 3.28 7.42 0.20
CA ILE A 126 2.02 7.46 -0.55
C ILE A 126 2.33 8.01 -1.95
N TYR A 127 2.17 7.17 -2.97
CA TYR A 127 2.47 7.57 -4.36
C TYR A 127 1.43 8.55 -4.93
N GLY A 128 1.87 9.34 -5.92
CA GLY A 128 1.06 10.27 -6.69
C GLY A 128 0.38 9.66 -7.91
N GLY A 129 0.04 10.49 -8.90
CA GLY A 129 -0.66 10.06 -10.13
C GLY A 129 -2.13 10.46 -10.18
N GLY A 130 -2.45 11.63 -9.63
CA GLY A 130 -3.76 12.28 -9.82
C GLY A 130 -4.96 11.53 -9.22
N PHE A 131 -4.72 10.59 -8.30
CA PHE A 131 -5.74 9.65 -7.81
C PHE A 131 -6.33 8.73 -8.89
N THR A 132 -5.69 8.58 -10.04
CA THR A 132 -6.18 7.77 -11.17
C THR A 132 -5.19 6.69 -11.61
N VAL A 133 -3.89 6.92 -11.44
CA VAL A 133 -2.80 6.02 -11.78
C VAL A 133 -1.72 6.06 -10.70
N GLY A 134 -0.82 5.09 -10.66
CA GLY A 134 0.22 4.98 -9.62
C GLY A 134 0.40 3.54 -9.15
N SER A 135 1.55 3.22 -8.57
CA SER A 135 1.85 1.86 -8.16
C SER A 135 3.05 1.79 -7.22
N ILE A 136 3.00 0.91 -6.22
CA ILE A 136 4.18 0.57 -5.40
C ILE A 136 5.22 -0.28 -6.13
N THR A 137 4.94 -0.75 -7.35
CA THR A 137 5.90 -1.56 -8.13
C THR A 137 6.86 -0.73 -8.98
N LYS A 138 6.72 0.61 -8.92
CA LYS A 138 7.57 1.57 -9.60
C LYS A 138 9.01 1.52 -9.08
N PRO A 139 10.02 1.36 -9.96
CA PRO A 139 11.44 1.35 -9.56
C PRO A 139 11.86 2.61 -8.81
N GLU A 140 11.22 3.74 -9.10
CA GLU A 140 11.47 5.04 -8.46
C GLU A 140 11.10 5.04 -6.96
N TYR A 141 10.28 4.08 -6.51
CA TYR A 141 9.83 3.95 -5.12
C TYR A 141 10.51 2.79 -4.39
N ASP A 142 11.61 2.27 -4.92
CA ASP A 142 12.43 1.27 -4.26
C ASP A 142 12.97 1.80 -2.92
N GLY A 143 12.53 1.19 -1.81
CA GLY A 143 12.88 1.61 -0.47
C GLY A 143 14.33 1.35 -0.06
N ARG A 144 15.13 0.63 -0.86
CA ARG A 144 16.49 0.22 -0.49
C ARG A 144 17.42 1.40 -0.23
N LEU A 145 17.40 2.42 -1.08
CA LEU A 145 18.29 3.57 -0.95
C LEU A 145 18.03 4.35 0.35
N LEU A 146 16.76 4.65 0.65
CA LEU A 146 16.38 5.34 1.87
C LEU A 146 16.67 4.51 3.12
N THR A 147 16.43 3.20 3.05
CA THR A 147 16.76 2.25 4.14
C THR A 147 18.26 2.25 4.41
N PHE A 148 19.09 2.17 3.37
CA PHE A 148 20.54 2.18 3.47
C PHE A 148 21.10 3.51 4.00
N ALA A 149 20.71 4.62 3.37
CA ALA A 149 21.28 5.93 3.69
C ALA A 149 20.77 6.50 5.03
N GLY A 150 19.52 6.20 5.39
CA GLY A 150 18.85 6.76 6.57
C GLY A 150 18.87 5.88 7.81
N ASP A 151 19.19 4.57 7.69
CA ASP A 151 18.95 3.58 8.75
C ASP A 151 17.52 3.69 9.31
N VAL A 152 16.55 3.67 8.39
CA VAL A 152 15.11 3.78 8.63
C VAL A 152 14.37 2.59 8.05
N ILE A 153 13.15 2.34 8.54
CA ILE A 153 12.22 1.42 7.89
C ILE A 153 11.42 2.18 6.85
N VAL A 154 11.38 1.69 5.62
CA VAL A 154 10.56 2.26 4.55
C VAL A 154 9.35 1.38 4.34
N VAL A 155 8.17 1.99 4.27
CA VAL A 155 6.91 1.32 3.93
C VAL A 155 6.31 2.00 2.70
N THR A 156 5.91 1.24 1.69
CA THR A 156 5.12 1.77 0.55
C THR A 156 3.78 1.06 0.49
N VAL A 157 2.71 1.77 0.13
CA VAL A 157 1.34 1.25 0.18
C VAL A 157 0.59 1.45 -1.14
N ASN A 158 -0.13 0.42 -1.59
CA ASN A 158 -1.18 0.58 -2.60
C ASN A 158 -2.47 1.16 -2.01
N TYR A 159 -3.21 1.88 -2.84
CA TYR A 159 -4.56 2.32 -2.54
C TYR A 159 -5.40 2.34 -3.83
N ARG A 160 -6.71 2.09 -3.74
CA ARG A 160 -7.58 2.14 -4.91
C ARG A 160 -7.67 3.56 -5.48
N MET A 161 -7.76 3.63 -6.80
CA MET A 161 -7.72 4.87 -7.57
C MET A 161 -8.92 4.93 -8.54
N ALA A 162 -9.06 6.04 -9.26
CA ALA A 162 -10.11 6.30 -10.24
C ALA A 162 -11.51 6.01 -9.65
N SER A 163 -12.42 5.46 -10.45
CA SER A 163 -13.76 5.08 -9.98
C SER A 163 -13.71 4.03 -8.86
N LEU A 164 -12.79 3.06 -8.92
CA LEU A 164 -12.69 2.01 -7.91
C LEU A 164 -12.34 2.54 -6.51
N GLY A 165 -11.62 3.67 -6.44
CA GLY A 165 -11.26 4.35 -5.18
C GLY A 165 -12.16 5.52 -4.79
N PHE A 166 -12.85 6.15 -5.74
CA PHE A 166 -13.47 7.46 -5.53
C PHE A 166 -14.88 7.60 -6.10
N LEU A 167 -15.53 6.52 -6.57
CA LEU A 167 -16.95 6.53 -6.94
C LEU A 167 -17.82 6.99 -5.76
N TYR A 168 -18.79 7.88 -6.03
CA TYR A 168 -19.70 8.42 -5.03
C TYR A 168 -21.15 8.28 -5.49
N SER A 169 -21.93 7.54 -4.71
CA SER A 169 -23.37 7.31 -4.93
C SER A 169 -24.27 8.09 -3.97
N GLY A 170 -23.70 8.76 -2.97
CA GLY A 170 -24.50 9.33 -1.86
C GLY A 170 -25.05 8.29 -0.88
N SER A 171 -24.61 7.03 -0.98
CA SER A 171 -25.00 5.93 -0.09
C SER A 171 -23.78 5.13 0.39
N ASP A 172 -23.99 4.16 1.28
CA ASP A 172 -22.94 3.25 1.75
C ASP A 172 -22.48 2.22 0.69
N GLU A 173 -23.20 2.07 -0.41
CA GLU A 173 -22.81 1.18 -1.52
C GLU A 173 -21.55 1.68 -2.24
N ALA A 174 -21.41 3.00 -2.34
CA ALA A 174 -20.22 3.69 -2.83
C ALA A 174 -20.14 5.06 -2.14
N PRO A 175 -19.55 5.15 -0.93
CA PRO A 175 -19.58 6.34 -0.10
C PRO A 175 -18.57 7.43 -0.52
N GLY A 176 -17.79 7.19 -1.56
CA GLY A 176 -16.65 8.03 -1.95
C GLY A 176 -15.44 7.85 -1.05
N ASN A 177 -14.29 8.34 -1.53
CA ASN A 177 -13.02 8.37 -0.80
C ASN A 177 -12.53 7.01 -0.28
N VAL A 178 -12.97 5.88 -0.83
CA VAL A 178 -12.54 4.56 -0.33
C VAL A 178 -11.06 4.29 -0.55
N GLY A 179 -10.44 4.90 -1.57
CA GLY A 179 -8.99 4.95 -1.73
C GLY A 179 -8.27 5.69 -0.59
N MET A 180 -8.90 6.71 0.01
CA MET A 180 -8.39 7.34 1.22
C MET A 180 -8.55 6.41 2.43
N TYR A 181 -9.68 5.70 2.55
CA TYR A 181 -9.83 4.70 3.61
C TYR A 181 -8.83 3.54 3.48
N ASP A 182 -8.38 3.20 2.28
CA ASP A 182 -7.30 2.21 2.07
C ASP A 182 -5.99 2.69 2.71
N GLN A 183 -5.61 3.95 2.46
CA GLN A 183 -4.43 4.56 3.10
C GLN A 183 -4.57 4.61 4.63
N LEU A 184 -5.77 4.92 5.14
CA LEU A 184 -6.06 4.90 6.57
C LEU A 184 -5.87 3.49 7.17
N MET A 185 -6.41 2.46 6.52
CA MET A 185 -6.25 1.07 6.95
C MET A 185 -4.78 0.65 6.98
N ALA A 186 -3.99 1.06 5.99
CA ALA A 186 -2.56 0.78 5.95
C ALA A 186 -1.79 1.52 7.06
N MET A 187 -2.12 2.80 7.34
CA MET A 187 -1.53 3.53 8.47
C MET A 187 -1.86 2.87 9.81
N GLN A 188 -3.09 2.37 9.98
CA GLN A 188 -3.50 1.60 11.16
C GLN A 188 -2.72 0.28 11.24
N TRP A 189 -2.59 -0.46 10.14
CA TRP A 189 -1.81 -1.68 10.08
C TRP A 189 -0.35 -1.44 10.49
N VAL A 190 0.28 -0.38 9.96
CA VAL A 190 1.66 -0.01 10.32
C VAL A 190 1.76 0.34 11.81
N ASN A 191 0.82 1.12 12.35
CA ASN A 191 0.82 1.46 13.76
C ASN A 191 0.76 0.23 14.67
N GLU A 192 -0.02 -0.79 14.29
CA GLU A 192 -0.16 -2.03 15.06
C GLU A 192 1.02 -2.99 14.90
N ASN A 193 1.65 -3.04 13.72
CA ASN A 193 2.55 -4.12 13.33
C ASN A 193 4.03 -3.73 13.19
N ILE A 194 4.35 -2.45 12.92
CA ILE A 194 5.72 -2.07 12.53
C ILE A 194 6.76 -2.33 13.62
N LYS A 195 6.32 -2.40 14.88
CA LYS A 195 7.15 -2.80 16.03
C LYS A 195 7.76 -4.19 15.88
N TYR A 196 7.08 -5.12 15.21
CA TYR A 196 7.59 -6.48 14.98
C TYR A 196 8.72 -6.51 13.93
N PHE A 197 8.83 -5.45 13.13
CA PHE A 197 9.90 -5.23 12.16
C PHE A 197 11.01 -4.32 12.73
N GLY A 198 10.93 -3.93 14.01
CA GLY A 198 11.89 -3.03 14.65
C GLY A 198 11.59 -1.54 14.49
N GLY A 199 10.42 -1.18 13.93
CA GLY A 199 9.99 0.22 13.79
C GLY A 199 9.34 0.77 15.05
N ASP A 200 9.42 2.09 15.23
CA ASP A 200 8.68 2.78 16.29
C ASP A 200 7.36 3.37 15.73
N PRO A 201 6.18 2.88 16.17
CA PRO A 201 4.90 3.45 15.75
C PRO A 201 4.71 4.91 16.20
N LYS A 202 5.54 5.40 17.12
CA LYS A 202 5.61 6.81 17.56
C LYS A 202 6.58 7.68 16.73
N ARG A 203 7.21 7.12 15.70
CA ARG A 203 8.17 7.82 14.83
C ARG A 203 7.88 7.56 13.35
N VAL A 204 6.59 7.63 12.99
CA VAL A 204 6.12 7.50 11.60
C VAL A 204 6.10 8.89 10.94
N THR A 205 6.76 9.00 9.80
CA THR A 205 6.74 10.17 8.90
C THR A 205 6.02 9.77 7.62
N LEU A 206 4.91 10.43 7.30
CA LEU A 206 4.31 10.28 5.97
C LEU A 206 5.12 11.09 4.96
N PHE A 207 5.36 10.53 3.78
CA PHE A 207 5.93 11.27 2.66
C PHE A 207 5.28 10.85 1.36
N GLY A 208 5.12 11.78 0.43
CA GLY A 208 4.34 11.54 -0.76
C GLY A 208 4.45 12.69 -1.75
N GLN A 209 4.22 12.37 -3.01
CA GLN A 209 4.35 13.30 -4.13
C GLN A 209 3.02 13.47 -4.87
N SER A 210 2.76 14.67 -5.40
CA SER A 210 1.55 15.00 -6.18
C SER A 210 0.27 14.61 -5.41
N ALA A 211 -0.60 13.75 -5.97
CA ALA A 211 -1.80 13.26 -5.29
C ALA A 211 -1.52 12.61 -3.93
N GLY A 212 -0.37 11.95 -3.74
CA GLY A 212 0.06 11.43 -2.46
C GLY A 212 0.34 12.54 -1.44
N SER A 213 1.01 13.62 -1.88
CA SER A 213 1.21 14.83 -1.06
C SER A 213 -0.11 15.50 -0.70
N ILE A 214 -1.06 15.53 -1.64
CA ILE A 214 -2.41 16.04 -1.35
C ILE A 214 -3.11 15.16 -0.33
N ALA A 215 -3.05 13.83 -0.46
CA ALA A 215 -3.63 12.91 0.53
C ALA A 215 -3.04 13.15 1.93
N ILE A 216 -1.72 13.29 2.04
CA ILE A 216 -1.02 13.62 3.29
C ILE A 216 -1.56 14.93 3.90
N SER A 217 -1.75 15.96 3.09
CA SER A 217 -2.29 17.23 3.59
C SER A 217 -3.72 17.09 4.14
N LEU A 218 -4.55 16.22 3.54
CA LEU A 218 -5.88 15.88 4.04
C LEU A 218 -5.77 15.06 5.34
N TRP A 219 -4.77 14.19 5.46
CA TRP A 219 -4.50 13.43 6.69
C TRP A 219 -4.02 14.30 7.85
N CYS A 220 -3.37 15.43 7.60
CA CYS A 220 -3.00 16.40 8.64
C CYS A 220 -4.22 17.02 9.34
N ILE A 221 -5.37 17.09 8.67
CA ILE A 221 -6.58 17.73 9.21
C ILE A 221 -7.69 16.74 9.57
N SER A 222 -7.57 15.48 9.14
CA SER A 222 -8.56 14.44 9.45
C SER A 222 -8.45 13.97 10.90
N PRO A 223 -9.56 13.89 11.66
CA PRO A 223 -9.52 13.34 13.02
C PRO A 223 -9.24 11.82 13.04
N LEU A 224 -9.45 11.13 11.91
CA LEU A 224 -9.30 9.66 11.82
C LEU A 224 -7.85 9.19 11.94
N THR A 225 -6.88 10.07 11.70
CA THR A 225 -5.45 9.75 11.67
C THR A 225 -4.72 10.15 12.96
N LYS A 226 -5.45 10.59 13.99
CA LYS A 226 -4.87 11.02 15.26
C LYS A 226 -3.99 9.93 15.87
N GLY A 227 -2.70 10.24 16.01
CA GLY A 227 -1.71 9.33 16.60
C GLY A 227 -1.16 8.25 15.66
N LEU A 228 -1.56 8.23 14.39
CA LEU A 228 -1.05 7.25 13.41
C LEU A 228 0.28 7.69 12.78
N PHE A 229 0.55 9.00 12.71
CA PHE A 229 1.81 9.56 12.23
C PHE A 229 2.21 10.82 13.02
N HIS A 230 3.45 11.26 12.84
CA HIS A 230 4.08 12.27 13.69
C HIS A 230 4.74 13.41 12.90
N ARG A 231 5.09 13.17 11.63
CA ARG A 231 5.72 14.14 10.73
C ARG A 231 5.22 13.90 9.31
N VAL A 232 5.35 14.91 8.46
CA VAL A 232 4.98 14.82 7.05
C VAL A 232 6.04 15.46 6.16
N ILE A 233 6.21 14.93 4.96
CA ILE A 233 6.95 15.53 3.84
C ILE A 233 5.98 15.55 2.65
N MET A 234 5.77 16.74 2.09
CA MET A 234 4.74 17.00 1.08
C MET A 234 5.38 17.53 -0.19
N GLU A 235 5.56 16.67 -1.18
CA GLU A 235 6.25 16.98 -2.43
C GLU A 235 5.26 17.36 -3.53
N SER A 236 5.23 18.65 -3.90
CA SER A 236 4.47 19.15 -5.06
C SER A 236 2.97 18.82 -5.05
N GLY A 237 2.31 18.91 -3.89
CA GLY A 237 0.85 18.78 -3.77
C GLY A 237 0.30 19.24 -2.42
N SER A 238 -0.89 19.83 -2.42
CA SER A 238 -1.58 20.29 -1.20
C SER A 238 -3.10 20.26 -1.41
N ALA A 239 -3.87 20.05 -0.34
CA ALA A 239 -5.33 20.12 -0.33
C ALA A 239 -5.87 21.46 -0.82
N ALA A 240 -5.07 22.54 -0.74
CA ALA A 240 -5.41 23.84 -1.31
C ALA A 240 -5.65 23.79 -2.85
N PHE A 241 -5.16 22.75 -3.53
CA PHE A 241 -5.43 22.51 -4.95
C PHE A 241 -6.89 22.15 -5.21
N PHE A 242 -7.55 21.47 -4.27
CA PHE A 242 -8.96 21.12 -4.38
C PHE A 242 -9.81 22.31 -3.93
N ARG A 243 -10.14 23.19 -4.88
CA ARG A 243 -11.25 24.13 -4.68
C ARG A 243 -12.55 23.34 -4.79
N SER A 244 -13.18 23.13 -3.63
CA SER A 244 -14.58 22.67 -3.49
C SER A 244 -14.93 21.45 -4.35
N ASP A 245 -14.51 20.26 -3.90
CA ASP A 245 -15.09 19.02 -4.40
C ASP A 245 -16.55 18.96 -3.92
N HIS A 246 -17.47 19.30 -4.82
CA HIS A 246 -18.90 19.32 -4.53
C HIS A 246 -19.44 17.91 -4.72
N LYS A 247 -20.05 17.33 -3.67
CA LYS A 247 -20.75 16.04 -3.72
C LYS A 247 -21.63 15.87 -4.96
N ASN A 248 -22.27 16.96 -5.42
CA ASN A 248 -23.09 16.98 -6.63
C ASN A 248 -22.28 16.73 -7.92
N SER A 249 -21.07 17.27 -8.02
CA SER A 249 -20.16 17.03 -9.14
C SER A 249 -19.68 15.58 -9.15
N SER A 250 -19.27 15.04 -7.99
CA SER A 250 -18.84 13.64 -7.85
C SER A 250 -19.99 12.69 -8.19
N LEU A 251 -21.21 13.01 -7.76
CA LEU A 251 -22.41 12.25 -8.07
C LEU A 251 -22.74 12.30 -9.58
N SER A 252 -22.66 13.48 -10.20
CA SER A 252 -22.89 13.63 -11.65
C SER A 252 -21.87 12.83 -12.47
N LEU A 253 -20.60 12.82 -12.07
CA LEU A 253 -19.56 12.02 -12.72
C LEU A 253 -19.82 10.52 -12.54
N SER A 254 -20.22 10.08 -11.35
CA SER A 254 -20.57 8.69 -11.07
C SER A 254 -21.78 8.23 -11.88
N GLN A 255 -22.80 9.09 -12.03
CA GLN A 255 -23.95 8.85 -12.90
C GLN A 255 -23.55 8.72 -14.37
N LYS A 256 -22.66 9.58 -14.88
CA LYS A 256 -22.18 9.51 -16.26
C LYS A 256 -21.42 8.21 -16.52
N LEU A 257 -20.56 7.80 -15.58
CA LEU A 257 -19.88 6.51 -15.66
C LEU A 257 -20.89 5.36 -15.72
N ALA A 258 -21.88 5.35 -14.81
CA ALA A 258 -22.89 4.30 -14.76
C ALA A 258 -23.73 4.21 -16.05
N LYS A 259 -24.09 5.36 -16.65
CA LYS A 259 -24.75 5.41 -17.96
C LYS A 259 -23.86 4.90 -19.10
N ALA A 260 -22.57 5.22 -19.09
CA ALA A 260 -21.64 4.82 -20.14
C ALA A 260 -21.39 3.30 -20.20
N VAL A 261 -21.77 2.57 -19.15
CA VAL A 261 -21.67 1.11 -19.06
C VAL A 261 -23.05 0.46 -18.88
N ASP A 262 -24.11 1.15 -19.27
CA ASP A 262 -25.49 0.66 -19.29
C ASP A 262 -26.07 0.21 -17.92
N CYS A 263 -25.50 0.70 -16.82
CA CYS A 263 -25.99 0.42 -15.46
C CYS A 263 -27.00 1.44 -14.94
N ALA A 264 -27.18 2.58 -15.62
CA ALA A 264 -28.06 3.65 -15.18
C ALA A 264 -28.74 4.38 -16.36
N THR A 265 -29.87 5.04 -16.10
CA THR A 265 -30.60 5.88 -17.07
C THR A 265 -30.90 7.27 -16.48
N ASP A 266 -31.67 8.11 -17.17
CA ASP A 266 -32.16 9.38 -16.61
C ASP A 266 -33.18 9.17 -15.47
N GLU A 267 -33.92 8.07 -15.52
CA GLU A 267 -34.92 7.69 -14.52
C GLU A 267 -34.30 6.85 -13.40
N LYS A 268 -33.38 5.94 -13.74
CA LYS A 268 -32.65 5.08 -12.80
C LYS A 268 -31.27 5.67 -12.51
N THR A 269 -31.22 6.59 -11.53
CA THR A 269 -29.98 7.29 -11.15
C THR A 269 -29.26 6.64 -9.97
N ILE A 270 -27.94 6.83 -9.88
CA ILE A 270 -27.05 6.21 -8.89
C ILE A 270 -27.34 6.67 -7.45
N ASP A 271 -27.92 7.86 -7.24
CA ASP A 271 -28.36 8.35 -5.94
C ASP A 271 -29.76 7.88 -5.54
N LYS A 272 -30.66 7.67 -6.51
CA LYS A 272 -32.04 7.21 -6.24
C LYS A 272 -32.14 5.70 -6.11
N PHE A 273 -31.33 4.96 -6.86
CA PHE A 273 -31.30 3.49 -6.90
C PHE A 273 -29.86 2.97 -6.67
N PRO A 274 -29.19 3.36 -5.57
CA PRO A 274 -27.77 3.04 -5.37
C PRO A 274 -27.48 1.54 -5.34
N GLU A 275 -28.32 0.73 -4.68
CA GLU A 275 -28.11 -0.71 -4.61
C GLU A 275 -28.15 -1.38 -5.99
N GLU A 276 -29.12 -1.01 -6.83
CA GLU A 276 -29.24 -1.58 -8.17
C GLU A 276 -28.14 -1.08 -9.12
N VAL A 277 -27.88 0.24 -9.12
CA VAL A 277 -26.90 0.84 -10.05
C VAL A 277 -25.48 0.45 -9.66
N VAL A 278 -25.12 0.54 -8.37
CA VAL A 278 -23.80 0.11 -7.89
C VAL A 278 -23.67 -1.42 -7.98
N GLY A 279 -24.73 -2.18 -7.70
CA GLY A 279 -24.76 -3.63 -7.91
C GLY A 279 -24.44 -4.02 -9.36
N CYS A 280 -25.04 -3.35 -10.33
CA CYS A 280 -24.69 -3.51 -11.75
C CYS A 280 -23.20 -3.18 -12.00
N LEU A 281 -22.70 -2.04 -11.50
CA LEU A 281 -21.29 -1.65 -11.64
C LEU A 281 -20.31 -2.66 -11.03
N ARG A 282 -20.68 -3.36 -9.95
CA ARG A 282 -19.87 -4.43 -9.36
C ARG A 282 -19.78 -5.66 -10.24
N SER A 283 -20.81 -5.92 -11.05
CA SER A 283 -20.86 -7.07 -11.96
C SER A 283 -20.03 -6.89 -13.23
N MET A 284 -19.60 -5.66 -13.54
CA MET A 284 -18.74 -5.37 -14.69
C MET A 284 -17.32 -5.90 -14.44
N ILE A 285 -16.72 -6.61 -15.40
CA ILE A 285 -15.34 -7.12 -15.30
C ILE A 285 -14.42 -6.23 -16.13
#